data_AF-A0AAW6GAE3-F1
#
_entry.id   AF-A0AAW6GAE3-F1
#
_cell.length_a   1.000
_cell.length_b   1.000
_cell.length_c   1.000
_cell.angle_alpha   90.00
_cell.angle_beta   90.00
_cell.angle_gamma   90.00
#
_symmetry.space_group_name_H-M   'P 1'
#
loop_
_entity.id
_entity.type
_entity.pdbx_description
1 polymer ?
#
loop_
_entity_poly.entity_id
_entity_poly.type
_entity_poly.pdbx_seq_one_letter_code
_entity_poly.pdbx_strand_id
1 'polypeptide(L)'
;MKKASPHKRTSRPKLPGFFDHFFYWTWRSCRHGFPDRSFAVISVVQFACLLFPVAVVLQFLNTPAVRFLYEIDDRLTLFPLILPFPVLLWRNMRIYTEERYRMMHDFYGAFHVSVRQRYRLRFLVCTVLAVLAILLEIWLFTLYHDRCTAISSGNSHPASLYVPYRYDNGNDSVQEGVYRIVDEKGHIGYADEHGNTLIEPRFAFGFPFENGKAKVTDTGEQKEVPGSDGEYHYWESDDWYYIDRKGQRIE
;
A
#
# COMPACT_ATOMS: atom_id res chain seq x y z
N MET A 1 71.87 -7.84 -23.82
CA MET A 1 71.15 -7.90 -22.53
C MET A 1 69.92 -7.00 -22.62
N LYS A 2 68.70 -7.58 -22.72
CA LYS A 2 67.45 -6.80 -22.67
C LYS A 2 67.19 -6.43 -21.21
N LYS A 3 67.18 -5.13 -20.90
CA LYS A 3 66.80 -4.62 -19.57
C LYS A 3 65.32 -4.94 -19.32
N ALA A 4 65.06 -5.66 -18.23
CA ALA A 4 63.70 -5.92 -17.75
C ALA A 4 63.01 -4.60 -17.39
N SER A 5 61.78 -4.44 -17.88
CA SER A 5 60.88 -3.35 -17.54
C SER A 5 60.48 -3.43 -16.05
N PRO A 6 60.41 -2.33 -15.31
CA PRO A 6 60.06 -2.36 -13.90
C PRO A 6 58.61 -2.82 -13.72
N HIS A 7 58.44 -3.86 -12.90
CA HIS A 7 57.15 -4.38 -12.48
C HIS A 7 56.28 -3.23 -11.92
N LYS A 8 55.16 -2.97 -12.61
CA LYS A 8 54.17 -1.97 -12.24
C LYS A 8 53.62 -2.31 -10.84
N ARG A 9 53.76 -1.36 -9.91
CA ARG A 9 53.25 -1.37 -8.51
C ARG A 9 51.96 -2.18 -8.37
N THR A 10 52.00 -3.26 -7.58
CA THR A 10 50.82 -3.95 -7.06
C THR A 10 50.05 -2.98 -6.15
N SER A 11 48.99 -2.36 -6.66
CA SER A 11 48.00 -1.69 -5.82
C SER A 11 47.49 -2.71 -4.80
N ARG A 12 47.55 -2.39 -3.50
CA ARG A 12 46.90 -3.20 -2.45
C ARG A 12 45.49 -3.59 -2.93
N PRO A 13 45.09 -4.88 -2.84
CA PRO A 13 43.75 -5.27 -3.25
C PRO A 13 42.74 -4.41 -2.48
N LYS A 14 41.87 -3.70 -3.19
CA LYS A 14 40.79 -2.93 -2.56
C LYS A 14 39.99 -3.91 -1.71
N LEU A 15 39.73 -3.56 -0.45
CA LEU A 15 38.88 -4.39 0.40
C LEU A 15 37.52 -4.59 -0.29
N PRO A 16 36.94 -5.80 -0.21
CA PRO A 16 35.65 -6.07 -0.81
C PRO A 16 34.56 -5.20 -0.17
N GLY A 17 33.64 -4.70 -0.99
CA GLY A 17 32.47 -3.97 -0.51
C GLY A 17 31.38 -4.90 0.02
N PHE A 18 30.35 -4.34 0.65
CA PHE A 18 29.20 -5.09 1.17
C PHE A 18 28.56 -6.01 0.10
N PHE A 19 28.27 -5.47 -1.08
CA PHE A 19 27.67 -6.25 -2.16
C PHE A 19 28.62 -7.27 -2.80
N ASP A 20 29.95 -7.13 -2.64
CA ASP A 20 30.90 -8.17 -3.07
C ASP A 20 30.77 -9.43 -2.19
N HIS A 21 30.56 -9.24 -0.88
CA HIS A 21 30.26 -10.34 0.03
C HIS A 21 28.91 -10.97 -0.30
N PHE A 22 27.88 -10.16 -0.51
CA PHE A 22 26.55 -10.63 -0.88
C PHE A 22 26.58 -11.42 -2.19
N PHE A 23 27.31 -10.92 -3.21
CA PHE A 23 27.56 -11.59 -4.47
C PHE A 23 28.18 -12.97 -4.31
N TYR A 24 29.30 -13.05 -3.59
CA TYR A 24 30.04 -14.29 -3.40
C TYR A 24 29.17 -15.39 -2.80
N TRP A 25 28.41 -15.05 -1.75
CA TRP A 25 27.57 -16.01 -1.06
C TRP A 25 26.30 -16.37 -1.84
N THR A 26 25.74 -15.42 -2.61
CA THR A 26 24.65 -15.69 -3.54
C THR A 26 25.09 -16.68 -4.62
N TRP A 27 26.22 -16.41 -5.26
CA TRP A 27 26.82 -17.31 -6.25
C TRP A 27 27.04 -18.70 -5.69
N ARG A 28 27.65 -18.78 -4.50
CA ARG A 28 27.99 -20.05 -3.84
C ARG A 28 26.76 -20.84 -3.40
N SER A 29 25.62 -20.18 -3.17
CA SER A 29 24.38 -20.83 -2.74
C SER A 29 23.57 -21.39 -3.91
N CYS A 30 23.76 -20.88 -5.13
CA CYS A 30 23.08 -21.40 -6.32
C CYS A 30 23.72 -22.71 -6.80
N ARG A 31 22.90 -23.77 -6.98
CA ARG A 31 23.35 -25.00 -7.66
C ARG A 31 23.89 -24.65 -9.06
N HIS A 32 25.10 -25.12 -9.35
CA HIS A 32 25.88 -24.87 -10.56
C HIS A 32 26.49 -23.46 -10.75
N GLY A 33 26.36 -22.54 -9.78
CA GLY A 33 27.12 -21.28 -9.71
C GLY A 33 27.17 -20.49 -11.02
N PHE A 34 26.16 -19.65 -11.26
CA PHE A 34 26.08 -18.80 -12.46
C PHE A 34 26.23 -17.30 -12.13
N PRO A 35 27.01 -16.54 -12.91
CA PRO A 35 27.11 -15.08 -12.80
C PRO A 35 25.75 -14.41 -12.96
N ASP A 36 24.97 -14.91 -13.91
CA ASP A 36 23.76 -14.25 -14.37
C ASP A 36 22.71 -14.07 -13.29
N ARG A 37 22.55 -15.10 -12.46
CA ARG A 37 21.60 -15.08 -11.35
C ARG A 37 22.09 -14.20 -10.20
N SER A 38 23.39 -14.20 -9.95
CA SER A 38 23.98 -13.51 -8.80
C SER A 38 23.93 -12.00 -8.97
N PHE A 39 24.26 -11.47 -10.16
CA PHE A 39 24.13 -10.04 -10.41
C PHE A 39 22.67 -9.59 -10.45
N ALA A 40 21.76 -10.41 -10.97
CA ALA A 40 20.34 -10.08 -11.03
C ALA A 40 19.73 -9.95 -9.64
N VAL A 41 20.02 -10.89 -8.74
CA VAL A 41 19.59 -10.82 -7.33
C VAL A 41 20.12 -9.57 -6.64
N ILE A 42 21.39 -9.21 -6.87
CA ILE A 42 21.96 -7.96 -6.31
C ILE A 42 21.23 -6.74 -6.86
N SER A 43 20.91 -6.71 -8.16
CA SER A 43 20.16 -5.63 -8.77
C SER A 43 18.76 -5.48 -8.16
N VAL A 44 18.05 -6.58 -7.91
CA VAL A 44 16.75 -6.57 -7.22
C VAL A 44 16.87 -5.99 -5.82
N VAL A 45 17.84 -6.46 -5.03
CA VAL A 45 18.05 -5.96 -3.65
C VAL A 45 18.43 -4.47 -3.66
N GLN A 46 19.32 -4.05 -4.55
CA GLN A 46 19.70 -2.64 -4.69
C GLN A 46 18.53 -1.76 -5.12
N PHE A 47 17.68 -2.26 -6.02
CA PHE A 47 16.52 -1.55 -6.51
C PHE A 47 15.45 -1.40 -5.43
N ALA A 48 15.18 -2.47 -4.66
CA ALA A 48 14.30 -2.43 -3.49
C ALA A 48 14.80 -1.39 -2.46
N CYS A 49 16.10 -1.39 -2.14
CA CYS A 49 16.66 -0.35 -1.27
C CYS A 49 16.47 1.09 -1.79
N LEU A 50 16.40 1.27 -3.11
CA LEU A 50 16.19 2.56 -3.78
C LEU A 50 14.71 2.99 -3.71
N LEU A 51 13.78 2.04 -3.84
CA LEU A 51 12.34 2.29 -3.82
C LEU A 51 11.76 2.38 -2.41
N PHE A 52 12.36 1.72 -1.42
CA PHE A 52 11.84 1.67 -0.06
C PHE A 52 11.51 3.05 0.55
N PRO A 53 12.37 4.08 0.47
CA PRO A 53 12.02 5.41 0.97
C PRO A 53 10.82 6.03 0.24
N VAL A 54 10.69 5.77 -1.07
CA VAL A 54 9.53 6.22 -1.86
C VAL A 54 8.27 5.54 -1.36
N ALA A 55 8.28 4.21 -1.18
CA ALA A 55 7.15 3.45 -0.66
C ALA A 55 6.68 3.95 0.71
N VAL A 56 7.62 4.35 1.58
CA VAL A 56 7.33 4.96 2.90
C VAL A 56 6.73 6.35 2.74
N VAL A 57 7.34 7.23 1.94
CA VAL A 57 6.85 8.60 1.73
C VAL A 57 5.43 8.62 1.17
N LEU A 58 5.11 7.70 0.25
CA LEU A 58 3.77 7.57 -0.33
C LEU A 58 2.67 7.36 0.73
N GLN A 59 3.00 6.77 1.88
CA GLN A 59 2.02 6.58 2.96
C GLN A 59 1.62 7.87 3.66
N PHE A 60 2.53 8.84 3.74
CA PHE A 60 2.31 10.09 4.47
C PHE A 60 1.65 11.17 3.61
N LEU A 61 1.28 10.84 2.37
CA LEU A 61 0.59 11.77 1.49
C LEU A 61 -0.87 11.96 1.93
N ASN A 62 -1.30 13.22 1.98
CA ASN A 62 -2.69 13.59 2.23
C ASN A 62 -3.57 13.30 1.00
N THR A 63 -4.89 13.15 1.20
CA THR A 63 -5.86 12.83 0.13
C THR A 63 -5.74 13.71 -1.12
N PRO A 64 -5.61 15.06 -1.02
CA PRO A 64 -5.44 15.89 -2.21
C PRO A 64 -4.13 15.61 -2.96
N ALA A 65 -3.04 15.31 -2.23
CA ALA A 65 -1.74 14.98 -2.82
C ALA A 65 -1.76 13.62 -3.52
N VAL A 66 -2.44 12.63 -2.94
CA VAL A 66 -2.64 11.31 -3.56
C VAL A 66 -3.47 11.44 -4.83
N ARG A 67 -4.58 12.18 -4.80
CA ARG A 67 -5.42 12.45 -5.98
C ARG A 67 -4.61 13.13 -7.10
N PHE A 68 -3.85 14.16 -6.75
CA PHE A 68 -2.98 14.86 -7.70
C PHE A 68 -1.95 13.91 -8.34
N LEU A 69 -1.25 13.10 -7.54
CA LEU A 69 -0.29 12.14 -8.07
C LEU A 69 -0.96 11.06 -8.93
N TYR A 70 -2.14 10.58 -8.55
CA TYR A 70 -2.89 9.58 -9.30
C TYR A 70 -3.40 10.10 -10.65
N GLU A 71 -3.99 11.30 -10.69
CA GLU A 71 -4.43 11.95 -11.93
C GLU A 71 -3.26 12.22 -12.89
N ILE A 72 -2.07 12.46 -12.34
CA ILE A 72 -0.85 12.59 -13.13
C ILE A 72 -0.30 11.21 -13.53
N ASP A 73 -0.54 10.14 -12.76
CA ASP A 73 0.00 8.81 -13.04
C ASP A 73 -0.64 8.13 -14.26
N ASP A 74 -1.85 8.53 -14.64
CA ASP A 74 -2.43 8.22 -15.96
C ASP A 74 -1.56 8.78 -17.13
N ARG A 75 -0.54 9.59 -16.83
CA ARG A 75 0.52 10.09 -17.73
C ARG A 75 1.94 9.56 -17.45
N LEU A 76 2.09 8.38 -16.82
CA LEU A 76 3.37 7.69 -16.54
C LEU A 76 4.30 8.32 -15.46
N THR A 77 3.80 8.97 -14.41
CA THR A 77 4.70 9.60 -13.41
C THR A 77 5.53 8.66 -12.55
N LEU A 78 5.09 7.42 -12.31
CA LEU A 78 5.89 6.43 -11.59
C LEU A 78 6.84 5.65 -12.52
N PHE A 79 6.72 5.79 -13.85
CA PHE A 79 7.61 5.15 -14.82
C PHE A 79 9.11 5.49 -14.62
N PRO A 80 9.50 6.73 -14.29
CA PRO A 80 10.88 7.06 -13.94
C PRO A 80 11.43 6.26 -12.76
N LEU A 81 10.59 5.75 -11.85
CA LEU A 81 11.05 4.92 -10.74
C LEU A 81 11.52 3.54 -11.20
N ILE A 82 11.10 3.08 -12.38
CA ILE A 82 11.51 1.79 -12.96
C ILE A 82 12.84 1.93 -13.73
N LEU A 83 13.13 3.11 -14.29
CA LEU A 83 14.33 3.37 -15.10
C LEU A 83 15.69 3.05 -14.43
N PRO A 84 15.87 3.21 -13.11
CA PRO A 84 17.09 2.78 -12.44
C PRO A 84 17.36 1.28 -12.55
N PHE A 85 16.33 0.43 -12.66
CA PHE A 85 16.51 -1.02 -12.63
C PHE A 85 17.33 -1.55 -13.81
N PRO A 86 17.03 -1.24 -15.10
CA PRO A 86 17.88 -1.63 -16.22
C PRO A 86 19.32 -1.14 -16.11
N VAL A 87 19.54 0.07 -15.57
CA VAL A 87 20.87 0.64 -15.38
C VAL A 87 21.64 -0.13 -14.30
N LEU A 88 21.00 -0.44 -13.18
CA LEU A 88 21.58 -1.28 -12.12
C LEU A 88 21.90 -2.67 -12.65
N LEU A 89 21.00 -3.28 -13.41
CA LEU A 89 21.20 -4.59 -14.02
C LEU A 89 22.41 -4.61 -14.94
N TRP A 90 22.49 -3.65 -15.88
CA TRP A 90 23.62 -3.52 -16.80
C TRP A 90 24.94 -3.27 -16.07
N ARG A 91 24.94 -2.36 -15.09
CA ARG A 91 26.13 -2.07 -14.28
C ARG A 91 26.60 -3.31 -13.51
N ASN A 92 25.68 -4.00 -12.82
CA ASN A 92 26.01 -5.17 -12.01
C ASN A 92 26.49 -6.34 -12.86
N MET A 93 25.93 -6.55 -14.05
CA MET A 93 26.43 -7.53 -15.03
C MET A 93 27.90 -7.30 -15.41
N ARG A 94 28.36 -6.04 -15.45
CA ARG A 94 29.76 -5.69 -15.77
C ARG A 94 30.71 -5.82 -14.56
N ILE A 95 30.21 -5.66 -13.35
CA ILE A 95 31.02 -5.73 -12.11
C ILE A 95 31.14 -7.17 -11.60
N TYR A 96 30.04 -7.92 -11.63
CA TYR A 96 29.91 -9.22 -10.98
C TYR A 96 30.12 -10.36 -11.96
N THR A 97 31.37 -10.47 -12.42
CA THR A 97 31.84 -11.51 -13.33
C THR A 97 32.46 -12.70 -12.58
N GLU A 98 32.83 -13.75 -13.32
CA GLU A 98 33.56 -14.88 -12.76
C GLU A 98 34.92 -14.46 -12.16
N GLU A 99 35.61 -13.47 -12.75
CA GLU A 99 36.85 -12.91 -12.20
C GLU A 99 36.62 -12.28 -10.82
N ARG A 100 35.50 -11.55 -10.67
CA ARG A 100 35.10 -10.98 -9.37
C ARG A 100 34.84 -12.08 -8.35
N TYR A 101 34.23 -13.20 -8.79
CA TYR A 101 33.99 -14.35 -7.93
C TYR A 101 35.30 -15.01 -7.48
N ARG A 102 36.25 -15.25 -8.40
CA ARG A 102 37.57 -15.82 -8.08
C ARG A 102 38.32 -14.94 -7.07
N MET A 103 38.31 -13.63 -7.26
CA MET A 103 38.89 -12.69 -6.31
C MET A 103 38.27 -12.80 -4.91
N MET A 104 36.94 -12.95 -4.82
CA MET A 104 36.25 -13.20 -3.54
C MET A 104 36.53 -14.59 -2.97
N HIS A 105 36.68 -15.57 -3.84
CA HIS A 105 37.03 -16.93 -3.43
C HIS A 105 38.40 -16.97 -2.77
N ASP A 106 39.40 -16.31 -3.35
CA ASP A 106 40.74 -16.20 -2.77
C ASP A 106 40.72 -15.43 -1.45
N PHE A 107 39.96 -14.34 -1.39
CA PHE A 107 39.76 -13.56 -0.16
C PHE A 107 39.20 -14.44 0.97
N TYR A 108 38.14 -15.21 0.72
CA TYR A 108 37.59 -16.13 1.73
C TYR A 108 38.43 -17.39 1.97
N GLY A 109 39.26 -17.76 0.99
CA GLY A 109 40.23 -18.84 1.03
C GLY A 109 41.31 -18.62 2.09
N ALA A 110 41.75 -17.38 2.25
CA ALA A 110 42.78 -16.99 3.22
C ALA A 110 42.33 -17.09 4.71
N PHE A 111 41.03 -17.18 4.97
CA PHE A 111 40.51 -17.25 6.34
C PHE A 111 40.27 -18.68 6.82
N HIS A 112 40.48 -18.89 8.13
CA HIS A 112 40.12 -20.13 8.82
C HIS A 112 38.61 -20.45 8.71
N VAL A 113 38.25 -21.73 8.74
CA VAL A 113 36.88 -22.22 8.51
C VAL A 113 35.86 -21.56 9.45
N SER A 114 36.21 -21.38 10.73
CA SER A 114 35.34 -20.72 11.73
C SER A 114 35.04 -19.26 11.42
N VAL A 115 36.01 -18.53 10.83
CA VAL A 115 35.80 -17.15 10.38
C VAL A 115 34.85 -17.15 9.19
N ARG A 116 35.07 -18.04 8.21
CA ARG A 116 34.22 -18.18 7.02
C ARG A 116 32.77 -18.50 7.38
N GLN A 117 32.54 -19.35 8.38
CA GLN A 117 31.19 -19.65 8.90
C GLN A 117 30.48 -18.42 9.47
N ARG A 118 31.18 -17.55 10.20
CA ARG A 118 30.59 -16.29 10.71
C ARG A 118 30.12 -15.37 9.58
N TYR A 119 30.89 -15.25 8.49
CA TYR A 119 30.48 -14.49 7.32
C TYR A 119 29.27 -15.11 6.61
N ARG A 120 29.20 -16.45 6.54
CA ARG A 120 28.05 -17.15 5.99
C ARG A 120 26.78 -16.91 6.82
N LEU A 121 26.87 -16.95 8.15
CA LEU A 121 25.74 -16.66 9.02
C LEU A 121 25.25 -15.21 8.85
N ARG A 122 26.18 -14.24 8.84
CA ARG A 122 25.83 -12.83 8.57
C ARG A 122 25.15 -12.66 7.22
N PHE A 123 25.64 -13.32 6.17
CA PHE A 123 24.99 -13.32 4.87
C PHE A 123 23.56 -13.84 4.94
N LEU A 124 23.33 -15.01 5.57
CA LEU A 124 21.98 -15.58 5.71
C LEU A 124 21.03 -14.63 6.44
N VAL A 125 21.48 -14.01 7.53
CA VAL A 125 20.69 -13.01 8.26
C VAL A 125 20.36 -11.82 7.37
N CYS A 126 21.35 -11.27 6.65
CA CYS A 126 21.13 -10.17 5.71
C CYS A 126 20.17 -10.55 4.57
N THR A 127 20.23 -11.78 4.05
CA THR A 127 19.31 -12.27 3.02
C THR A 127 17.88 -12.34 3.55
N VAL A 128 17.66 -12.86 4.76
CA VAL A 128 16.33 -12.90 5.37
C VAL A 128 15.79 -11.50 5.58
N LEU A 129 16.61 -10.58 6.12
CA LEU A 129 16.21 -9.18 6.30
C LEU A 129 15.88 -8.49 4.99
N ALA A 130 16.64 -8.75 3.92
CA ALA A 130 16.36 -8.21 2.59
C ALA A 130 15.02 -8.73 2.03
N VAL A 131 14.72 -10.02 2.20
CA VAL A 131 13.43 -10.59 1.79
C VAL A 131 12.28 -9.96 2.57
N LEU A 132 12.40 -9.81 3.89
CA LEU A 132 11.38 -9.16 4.70
C LEU A 132 11.18 -7.69 4.31
N ALA A 133 12.25 -6.97 3.99
CA ALA A 133 12.17 -5.59 3.51
C ALA A 133 11.45 -5.50 2.16
N ILE A 134 11.73 -6.42 1.22
CA ILE A 134 11.04 -6.49 -0.08
C ILE A 134 9.56 -6.81 0.11
N LEU A 135 9.22 -7.75 0.99
CA LEU A 135 7.82 -8.08 1.29
C LEU A 135 7.07 -6.89 1.90
N LEU A 136 7.73 -6.17 2.83
CA LEU A 136 7.19 -4.95 3.42
C LEU A 136 6.98 -3.87 2.36
N GLU A 137 7.93 -3.69 1.45
CA GLU A 137 7.84 -2.74 0.34
C GLU A 137 6.66 -3.07 -0.59
N ILE A 138 6.50 -4.33 -0.98
CA ILE A 138 5.34 -4.78 -1.77
C ILE A 138 4.05 -4.46 -1.03
N TRP A 139 3.96 -4.76 0.26
CA TRP A 139 2.79 -4.48 1.09
C TRP A 139 2.47 -2.97 1.17
N LEU A 140 3.49 -2.12 1.29
CA LEU A 140 3.33 -0.66 1.28
C LEU A 140 2.79 -0.17 -0.08
N PHE A 141 3.31 -0.70 -1.19
CA PHE A 141 2.80 -0.35 -2.51
C PHE A 141 1.38 -0.84 -2.75
N THR A 142 1.01 -2.04 -2.28
CA THR A 142 -0.38 -2.51 -2.36
C THR A 142 -1.31 -1.61 -1.55
N LEU A 143 -0.90 -1.21 -0.35
CA LEU A 143 -1.70 -0.30 0.49
C LEU A 143 -1.88 1.08 -0.15
N TYR A 144 -0.83 1.60 -0.80
CA TYR A 144 -0.93 2.84 -1.56
C TYR A 144 -1.88 2.69 -2.76
N HIS A 145 -1.78 1.58 -3.50
CA HIS A 145 -2.67 1.30 -4.64
C HIS A 145 -4.14 1.21 -4.21
N ASP A 146 -4.43 0.53 -3.11
CA ASP A 146 -5.79 0.43 -2.54
C ASP A 146 -6.33 1.82 -2.16
N ARG A 147 -5.49 2.70 -1.60
CA ARG A 147 -5.87 4.10 -1.33
C ARG A 147 -6.17 4.89 -2.61
N CYS A 148 -5.38 4.70 -3.66
CA CYS A 148 -5.60 5.36 -4.96
C CYS A 148 -6.90 4.90 -5.63
N THR A 149 -7.17 3.60 -5.64
CA THR A 149 -8.39 3.02 -6.25
C THR A 149 -9.65 3.45 -5.51
N ALA A 150 -9.60 3.55 -4.17
CA ALA A 150 -10.68 4.16 -3.39
C ALA A 150 -10.94 5.61 -3.85
N ILE A 151 -9.92 6.47 -3.88
CA ILE A 151 -10.07 7.88 -4.28
C ILE A 151 -10.56 8.04 -5.73
N SER A 152 -10.12 7.17 -6.66
CA SER A 152 -10.45 7.24 -8.09
C SER A 152 -11.85 6.77 -8.43
N SER A 153 -12.43 5.86 -7.66
CA SER A 153 -13.75 5.27 -7.96
C SER A 153 -14.93 6.19 -7.60
N GLY A 154 -14.68 7.47 -7.29
CA GLY A 154 -15.67 8.34 -6.65
C GLY A 154 -15.91 8.00 -5.18
N ASN A 155 -15.38 6.87 -4.70
CA ASN A 155 -15.26 6.52 -3.29
C ASN A 155 -14.14 7.32 -2.61
N SER A 156 -14.13 8.64 -2.78
CA SER A 156 -13.37 9.52 -1.90
C SER A 156 -14.00 9.59 -0.50
N HIS A 157 -14.39 8.45 0.04
CA HIS A 157 -14.61 8.26 1.45
C HIS A 157 -13.97 6.92 1.81
N PRO A 158 -13.24 6.84 2.94
CA PRO A 158 -12.88 5.52 3.48
C PRO A 158 -14.18 4.71 3.48
N ALA A 159 -14.14 3.47 2.96
CA ALA A 159 -15.28 2.54 2.91
C ALA A 159 -16.34 2.99 3.91
N SER A 160 -17.44 3.59 3.43
CA SER A 160 -18.28 4.47 4.26
C SER A 160 -18.39 3.85 5.64
N LEU A 161 -17.94 4.57 6.67
CA LEU A 161 -18.03 4.11 8.07
C LEU A 161 -19.45 3.62 8.42
N TYR A 162 -20.41 4.08 7.62
CA TYR A 162 -21.83 3.84 7.71
C TYR A 162 -22.28 2.93 6.57
N VAL A 163 -23.09 1.94 6.90
CA VAL A 163 -23.69 1.04 5.90
C VAL A 163 -25.01 1.65 5.40
N PRO A 164 -25.44 1.34 4.16
CA PRO A 164 -26.78 1.71 3.71
C PRO A 164 -27.85 1.18 4.68
N TYR A 165 -28.83 2.02 5.02
CA TYR A 165 -29.98 1.58 5.78
C TYR A 165 -30.69 0.45 5.02
N ARG A 166 -31.09 -0.62 5.71
CA ARG A 166 -31.83 -1.70 5.08
C ARG A 166 -33.32 -1.47 5.24
N TYR A 167 -34.05 -1.51 4.14
CA TYR A 167 -35.50 -1.40 4.12
C TYR A 167 -36.08 -2.55 3.32
N ASP A 168 -37.10 -3.21 3.89
CA ASP A 168 -37.66 -4.46 3.39
C ASP A 168 -36.56 -5.53 3.20
N ASN A 169 -36.30 -5.98 1.98
CA ASN A 169 -35.35 -7.06 1.69
C ASN A 169 -33.99 -6.57 1.16
N GLY A 170 -33.78 -5.26 1.06
CA GLY A 170 -32.62 -4.68 0.38
C GLY A 170 -32.06 -3.45 1.06
N ASN A 171 -31.11 -2.81 0.38
CA ASN A 171 -30.66 -1.48 0.75
C ASN A 171 -31.74 -0.46 0.42
N ASP A 172 -31.77 0.62 1.18
CA ASP A 172 -32.63 1.77 0.94
C ASP A 172 -32.45 2.27 -0.49
N SER A 173 -33.57 2.51 -1.17
CA SER A 173 -33.53 3.02 -2.54
C SER A 173 -33.12 4.49 -2.55
N VAL A 174 -32.35 4.88 -3.55
CA VAL A 174 -32.03 6.29 -3.78
C VAL A 174 -33.31 7.05 -4.09
N GLN A 175 -33.58 8.11 -3.32
CA GLN A 175 -34.67 9.05 -3.55
C GLN A 175 -34.10 10.46 -3.74
N GLU A 176 -34.42 11.07 -4.87
CA GLU A 176 -33.90 12.39 -5.29
C GLU A 176 -32.37 12.54 -5.24
N GLY A 177 -31.64 11.46 -5.54
CA GLY A 177 -30.18 11.41 -5.53
C GLY A 177 -29.55 11.17 -4.15
N VAL A 178 -30.34 10.81 -3.14
CA VAL A 178 -29.90 10.61 -1.76
C VAL A 178 -30.49 9.31 -1.18
N TYR A 179 -29.75 8.58 -0.37
CA TYR A 179 -30.24 7.42 0.38
C TYR A 179 -29.80 7.48 1.85
N ARG A 180 -30.47 6.73 2.72
CA ARG A 180 -30.16 6.71 4.16
C ARG A 180 -28.99 5.77 4.46
N ILE A 181 -28.13 6.20 5.38
CA ILE A 181 -27.00 5.43 5.92
C ILE A 181 -27.14 5.31 7.44
N VAL A 182 -26.52 4.30 8.04
CA VAL A 182 -26.57 4.07 9.49
C VAL A 182 -25.20 3.86 10.14
N ASP A 183 -25.06 4.35 11.37
CA ASP A 183 -23.92 4.03 12.25
C ASP A 183 -24.11 2.71 13.00
N GLU A 184 -23.07 2.31 13.76
CA GLU A 184 -23.10 1.10 14.59
C GLU A 184 -24.18 1.12 15.67
N LYS A 185 -24.72 2.29 16.01
CA LYS A 185 -25.79 2.48 17.00
C LYS A 185 -27.18 2.53 16.37
N GLY A 186 -27.26 2.51 15.04
CA GLY A 186 -28.52 2.59 14.28
C GLY A 186 -29.03 4.00 14.01
N HIS A 187 -28.23 5.05 14.27
CA HIS A 187 -28.63 6.41 13.92
C HIS A 187 -28.66 6.59 12.41
N ILE A 188 -29.59 7.41 11.93
CA ILE A 188 -29.78 7.70 10.51
C ILE A 188 -28.96 8.93 10.12
N GLY A 189 -28.29 8.81 8.98
CA GLY A 189 -27.68 9.87 8.19
C GLY A 189 -28.05 9.73 6.72
N TYR A 190 -27.43 10.54 5.84
CA TYR A 190 -27.75 10.57 4.41
C TYR A 190 -26.49 10.64 3.55
N ALA A 191 -26.49 9.91 2.44
CA ALA A 191 -25.42 9.91 1.44
C ALA A 191 -25.98 10.09 0.01
N ASP A 192 -25.17 10.64 -0.88
CA ASP A 192 -25.51 10.76 -2.31
C ASP A 192 -25.36 9.43 -3.06
N GLU A 193 -25.81 9.37 -4.32
CA GLU A 193 -25.69 8.20 -5.22
C GLU A 193 -24.27 7.64 -5.37
N HIS A 194 -23.25 8.45 -5.10
CA HIS A 194 -21.84 8.06 -5.19
C HIS A 194 -21.28 7.57 -3.85
N GLY A 195 -22.09 7.54 -2.78
CA GLY A 195 -21.68 7.14 -1.44
C GLY A 195 -21.00 8.24 -0.64
N ASN A 196 -21.05 9.49 -1.10
CA ASN A 196 -20.54 10.60 -0.31
C ASN A 196 -21.53 10.94 0.81
N THR A 197 -21.06 10.96 2.05
CA THR A 197 -21.89 11.33 3.21
C THR A 197 -22.23 12.82 3.13
N LEU A 198 -23.51 13.13 2.97
CA LEU A 198 -24.05 14.49 2.96
C LEU A 198 -24.38 14.96 4.38
N ILE A 199 -24.93 14.04 5.19
CA ILE A 199 -25.31 14.29 6.57
C ILE A 199 -24.85 13.08 7.39
N GLU A 200 -23.93 13.30 8.34
CA GLU A 200 -23.46 12.22 9.22
C GLU A 200 -24.63 11.65 10.04
N PRO A 201 -24.63 10.33 10.31
CA PRO A 201 -25.59 9.71 11.21
C PRO A 201 -25.67 10.40 12.57
N ARG A 202 -26.86 10.91 12.89
CA ARG A 202 -27.13 11.59 14.17
C ARG A 202 -28.60 11.55 14.60
N PHE A 203 -29.51 11.26 13.67
CA PHE A 203 -30.94 11.19 13.96
C PHE A 203 -31.26 9.80 14.51
N ALA A 204 -32.14 9.71 15.50
CA ALA A 204 -32.66 8.41 15.94
C ALA A 204 -33.39 7.73 14.78
N PHE A 205 -34.23 8.49 14.06
CA PHE A 205 -34.98 7.99 12.91
C PHE A 205 -35.09 9.05 11.81
N GLY A 206 -35.22 8.60 10.56
CA GLY A 206 -35.29 9.50 9.41
C GLY A 206 -35.90 8.84 8.17
N PHE A 207 -36.78 9.56 7.50
CA PHE A 207 -37.42 9.15 6.26
C PHE A 207 -36.59 9.59 5.03
N PRO A 208 -36.79 8.96 3.86
CA PRO A 208 -36.17 9.43 2.60
C PRO A 208 -36.51 10.89 2.29
N PHE A 209 -35.69 11.52 1.46
CA PHE A 209 -35.98 12.87 0.96
C PHE A 209 -37.18 12.84 -0.01
N GLU A 210 -38.08 13.80 0.17
CA GLU A 210 -39.22 14.03 -0.72
C GLU A 210 -39.48 15.54 -0.82
N ASN A 211 -39.54 16.06 -2.04
CA ASN A 211 -39.64 17.50 -2.34
C ASN A 211 -38.51 18.32 -1.68
N GLY A 212 -37.28 17.79 -1.71
CA GLY A 212 -36.09 18.47 -1.18
C GLY A 212 -35.97 18.55 0.34
N LYS A 213 -36.85 17.89 1.09
CA LYS A 213 -36.81 17.81 2.57
C LYS A 213 -36.93 16.36 3.06
N ALA A 214 -36.39 16.08 4.24
CA ALA A 214 -36.55 14.80 4.92
C ALA A 214 -37.16 15.01 6.31
N LYS A 215 -38.04 14.09 6.74
CA LYS A 215 -38.62 14.10 8.09
C LYS A 215 -37.74 13.25 9.01
N VAL A 216 -37.26 13.83 10.10
CA VAL A 216 -36.30 13.22 11.02
C VAL A 216 -36.67 13.50 12.48
N THR A 217 -36.09 12.75 13.40
CA THR A 217 -36.19 12.99 14.83
C THR A 217 -34.91 12.56 15.55
N ASP A 218 -34.57 13.25 16.64
CA ASP A 218 -33.40 12.94 17.46
C ASP A 218 -33.72 11.92 18.57
N THR A 219 -35.01 11.60 18.78
CA THR A 219 -35.52 10.70 19.82
C THR A 219 -36.69 9.88 19.30
N GLY A 220 -36.99 8.76 19.93
CA GLY A 220 -38.18 7.96 19.62
C GLY A 220 -38.00 6.48 19.94
N GLU A 221 -39.01 5.69 19.57
CA GLU A 221 -38.99 4.25 19.72
C GLU A 221 -39.50 3.55 18.47
N GLN A 222 -38.93 2.39 18.15
CA GLN A 222 -39.47 1.50 17.13
C GLN A 222 -40.54 0.61 17.77
N LYS A 223 -41.77 0.67 17.25
CA LYS A 223 -42.92 -0.10 17.73
C LYS A 223 -43.40 -1.09 16.69
N GLU A 224 -43.82 -2.26 17.15
CA GLU A 224 -44.45 -3.27 16.30
C GLU A 224 -45.85 -2.81 15.88
N VAL A 225 -46.22 -3.08 14.63
CA VAL A 225 -47.60 -2.89 14.15
C VAL A 225 -48.49 -3.97 14.80
N PRO A 226 -49.57 -3.59 15.50
CA PRO A 226 -50.45 -4.57 16.16
C PRO A 226 -51.00 -5.61 15.18
N GLY A 227 -50.81 -6.90 15.50
CA GLY A 227 -51.26 -8.02 14.67
C GLY A 227 -50.31 -8.39 13.52
N SER A 228 -49.07 -7.88 13.51
CA SER A 228 -48.04 -8.27 12.54
C SER A 228 -47.14 -9.42 12.97
N ASP A 229 -47.31 -9.94 14.19
CA ASP A 229 -46.47 -11.00 14.78
C ASP A 229 -44.96 -10.69 14.69
N GLY A 230 -44.60 -9.41 14.85
CA GLY A 230 -43.22 -8.93 14.79
C GLY A 230 -42.67 -8.65 13.38
N GLU A 231 -43.46 -8.80 12.32
CA GLU A 231 -42.97 -8.57 10.95
C GLU A 231 -42.85 -7.08 10.62
N TYR A 232 -43.81 -6.26 11.05
CA TYR A 232 -43.87 -4.85 10.69
C TYR A 232 -43.61 -3.94 11.88
N HIS A 233 -42.82 -2.90 11.65
CA HIS A 233 -42.51 -1.90 12.66
C HIS A 233 -42.71 -0.49 12.12
N TYR A 234 -43.03 0.44 13.01
CA TYR A 234 -43.08 1.87 12.73
C TYR A 234 -42.24 2.64 13.75
N TRP A 235 -41.79 3.83 13.38
CA TRP A 235 -41.08 4.72 14.28
C TRP A 235 -42.06 5.71 14.92
N GLU A 236 -42.08 5.73 16.24
CA GLU A 236 -42.90 6.65 17.02
C GLU A 236 -42.00 7.69 17.69
N SER A 237 -42.38 8.96 17.56
CA SER A 237 -41.74 10.08 18.23
C SER A 237 -42.70 11.27 18.25
N ASP A 238 -42.64 12.06 19.32
CA ASP A 238 -43.40 13.30 19.45
C ASP A 238 -42.67 14.51 18.83
N ASP A 239 -41.36 14.37 18.57
CA ASP A 239 -40.45 15.46 18.20
C ASP A 239 -39.95 15.34 16.75
N TRP A 240 -40.87 15.11 15.81
CA TRP A 240 -40.52 15.10 14.39
C TRP A 240 -40.33 16.51 13.82
N TYR A 241 -39.31 16.68 12.99
CA TYR A 241 -39.07 17.92 12.25
C TYR A 241 -38.55 17.64 10.85
N TYR A 242 -38.53 18.66 10.00
CA TYR A 242 -37.98 18.57 8.65
C TYR A 242 -36.58 19.15 8.57
N ILE A 243 -35.74 18.55 7.72
CA ILE A 243 -34.41 19.05 7.38
C ILE A 243 -34.27 19.28 5.88
N ASP A 244 -33.37 20.20 5.52
CA ASP A 244 -32.92 20.41 4.15
C ASP A 244 -31.81 19.41 3.76
N ARG A 245 -31.34 19.48 2.51
CA ARG A 245 -30.25 18.62 2.00
C ARG A 245 -28.90 18.86 2.69
N LYS A 246 -28.76 19.93 3.47
CA LYS A 246 -27.56 20.22 4.28
C LYS A 246 -27.73 19.74 5.73
N GLY A 247 -28.85 19.10 6.06
CA GLY A 247 -29.17 18.63 7.40
C GLY A 247 -29.61 19.73 8.36
N GLN A 248 -29.97 20.91 7.86
CA GLN A 248 -30.45 22.03 8.66
C GLN A 248 -31.96 21.94 8.84
N ARG A 249 -32.45 22.16 10.06
CA ARG A 249 -33.88 22.15 10.36
C ARG A 249 -34.59 23.26 9.57
N ILE A 250 -35.71 22.90 8.94
CA ILE A 250 -36.60 23.81 8.23
C ILE A 250 -37.82 24.08 9.13
N GLU A 251 -38.25 25.33 9.19
CA GLU A 251 -39.49 25.78 9.86
C GLU A 251 -40.74 25.54 9.00
#